data_AF-A0A7Y3R7Z7-F1
#
_entry.id   AF-A0A7Y3R7Z7-F1
#
_cell.length_a   1.000
_cell.length_b   1.000
_cell.length_c   1.000
_cell.angle_alpha   90.00
_cell.angle_beta   90.00
_cell.angle_gamma   90.00
#
_symmetry.space_group_name_H-M   'P 1'
#
loop_
_entity.id
_entity.type
_entity.pdbx_description
1 polymer ?
#
loop_
_entity_poly.entity_id
_entity_poly.type
_entity_poly.pdbx_seq_one_letter_code
_entity_poly.pdbx_strand_id
1 'polypeptide(L)'
;MKNKFKLNDKLFESENSKITGKEVLLKAGLVPVEDFELLIKVNENGFEPIELTEVTDLHEPGLEGFYAKPYGKLTIYVDDIEIEVEETFLTPNKILALAGKVVKDFYLVQIDGEIEIGYKNDREHKVAVRNGSRFVSYEVEIIDIHEHCQNDQPVPENCKYRILIDREPYVVDVACLTGKEILLLTHKTPPDRFQLRQKFKDGRVVTIKNDQKVCFTEPGIEKFKTIPLDQTEGEDIFLRREFELLEEDEAYLATLQLPWETAKLANQNWVLVHDYPIVEGYNVKKATMAIRMIGGYPTSGLDMVYFYPALSRIDQQPIGALTSHPLDGKTYQQWSRHRTGANPWRVDIDNLSTHIPLADFWLSNEFVKRPQRALSA
;
A
#
# COMPACT_ATOMS: atom_id res chain seq x y z
N MET A 1 -28.26 -38.55 -19.82
CA MET A 1 -27.38 -37.36 -19.70
C MET A 1 -28.26 -36.19 -19.31
N LYS A 2 -27.81 -35.32 -18.40
CA LYS A 2 -28.55 -34.10 -18.08
C LYS A 2 -28.25 -33.03 -19.12
N ASN A 3 -29.29 -32.32 -19.55
CA ASN A 3 -29.18 -31.19 -20.46
C ASN A 3 -28.73 -29.96 -19.66
N LYS A 4 -27.94 -29.09 -20.28
CA LYS A 4 -27.38 -27.91 -19.62
C LYS A 4 -27.85 -26.65 -20.31
N PHE A 5 -28.12 -25.60 -19.56
CA PHE A 5 -28.45 -24.29 -20.09
C PHE A 5 -27.84 -23.19 -19.22
N LYS A 6 -27.71 -21.99 -19.77
CA LYS A 6 -27.26 -20.81 -19.04
C LYS A 6 -28.44 -19.91 -18.72
N LEU A 7 -28.45 -19.33 -17.53
CA LEU A 7 -29.33 -18.23 -17.15
C LEU A 7 -28.50 -17.17 -16.41
N ASN A 8 -28.45 -15.94 -16.92
CA ASN A 8 -27.60 -14.85 -16.39
C ASN A 8 -26.14 -15.29 -16.18
N ASP A 9 -25.61 -15.99 -17.19
CA ASP A 9 -24.28 -16.60 -17.23
C ASP A 9 -24.00 -17.68 -16.16
N LYS A 10 -25.02 -18.11 -15.40
CA LYS A 10 -24.94 -19.24 -14.47
C LYS A 10 -25.43 -20.50 -15.17
N LEU A 11 -24.71 -21.61 -14.98
CA LEU A 11 -25.02 -22.90 -15.60
C LEU A 11 -26.03 -23.67 -14.74
N PHE A 12 -27.07 -24.20 -15.37
CA PHE A 12 -28.12 -25.00 -14.75
C PHE A 12 -28.34 -26.31 -15.52
N GLU A 13 -29.01 -27.28 -14.87
CA GLU A 13 -29.27 -28.60 -15.43
C GLU A 13 -30.77 -28.92 -15.51
N SER A 14 -31.17 -29.55 -16.61
CA SER A 14 -32.51 -30.09 -16.84
C SER A 14 -32.47 -31.57 -17.21
N GLU A 15 -33.43 -32.33 -16.74
CA GLU A 15 -33.59 -33.73 -17.13
C GLU A 15 -34.13 -33.85 -18.56
N ASN A 16 -34.97 -32.91 -18.97
CA ASN A 16 -35.58 -32.86 -20.29
C ASN A 16 -34.86 -31.81 -21.16
N SER A 17 -34.73 -32.09 -22.47
CA SER A 17 -34.24 -31.09 -23.42
C SER A 17 -35.30 -30.04 -23.71
N LYS A 18 -36.57 -30.42 -23.70
CA LYS A 18 -37.69 -29.48 -23.78
C LYS A 18 -38.01 -28.94 -22.40
N ILE A 19 -37.97 -27.62 -22.25
CA ILE A 19 -38.20 -26.93 -20.98
C ILE A 19 -39.07 -25.70 -21.21
N THR A 20 -39.96 -25.42 -20.27
CA THR A 20 -40.80 -24.22 -20.27
C THR A 20 -40.09 -23.02 -19.63
N GLY A 21 -40.48 -21.80 -20.00
CA GLY A 21 -39.97 -20.59 -19.33
C GLY A 21 -40.14 -20.62 -17.80
N LYS A 22 -41.28 -21.15 -17.33
CA LYS A 22 -41.53 -21.40 -15.90
C LYS A 22 -40.52 -22.35 -15.28
N GLU A 23 -40.21 -23.46 -15.92
CA GLU A 23 -39.23 -24.43 -15.41
C GLU A 23 -37.81 -23.85 -15.39
N VAL A 24 -37.45 -23.00 -16.34
CA VAL A 24 -36.16 -22.27 -16.36
C VAL A 24 -36.01 -21.42 -15.09
N LEU A 25 -37.01 -20.59 -14.78
CA LEU A 25 -37.02 -19.73 -13.59
C LEU A 25 -37.07 -20.52 -12.28
N LEU A 26 -37.90 -21.57 -12.20
CA LEU A 26 -38.00 -22.44 -11.02
C LEU A 26 -36.67 -23.12 -10.70
N LYS A 27 -35.96 -23.63 -11.72
CA LYS A 27 -34.64 -24.24 -11.54
C LYS A 27 -33.59 -23.26 -11.03
N ALA A 28 -33.79 -21.97 -11.30
CA ALA A 28 -32.93 -20.91 -10.84
C ALA A 28 -33.26 -20.37 -9.45
N GLY A 29 -34.36 -20.84 -8.84
CA GLY A 29 -34.84 -20.34 -7.55
C GLY A 29 -35.51 -18.96 -7.65
N LEU A 30 -35.83 -18.50 -8.85
CA LEU A 30 -36.49 -17.22 -9.10
C LEU A 30 -38.01 -17.41 -8.94
N VAL A 31 -38.48 -17.27 -7.70
CA VAL A 31 -39.89 -17.49 -7.32
C VAL A 31 -40.43 -16.31 -6.49
N PRO A 32 -41.72 -15.93 -6.66
CA PRO A 32 -42.66 -16.44 -7.67
C PRO A 32 -42.20 -16.10 -9.09
N VAL A 33 -42.41 -16.99 -10.05
CA VAL A 33 -41.86 -16.84 -11.41
C VAL A 33 -42.46 -15.64 -12.16
N GLU A 34 -43.64 -15.22 -11.73
CA GLU A 34 -44.40 -14.09 -12.24
C GLU A 34 -43.72 -12.73 -11.95
N ASP A 35 -42.79 -12.67 -11.00
CA ASP A 35 -42.01 -11.46 -10.68
C ASP A 35 -40.90 -11.17 -11.70
N PHE A 36 -40.64 -12.11 -12.63
CA PHE A 36 -39.48 -12.07 -13.52
C PHE A 36 -39.85 -12.12 -15.00
N GLU A 37 -39.23 -11.24 -15.79
CA GLU A 37 -39.21 -11.33 -17.25
C GLU A 37 -38.10 -12.29 -17.66
N LEU A 38 -38.43 -13.29 -18.47
CA LEU A 38 -37.48 -14.22 -19.05
C LEU A 38 -37.26 -13.89 -20.53
N LEU A 39 -35.99 -13.79 -20.92
CA LEU A 39 -35.56 -13.57 -22.27
C LEU A 39 -34.72 -14.77 -22.73
N ILE A 40 -34.80 -15.10 -24.02
CA ILE A 40 -33.96 -16.09 -24.68
C ILE A 40 -32.97 -15.38 -25.62
N LYS A 41 -31.79 -15.97 -25.80
CA LYS A 41 -30.79 -15.50 -26.75
C LYS A 41 -30.39 -16.62 -27.71
N VAL A 42 -30.57 -16.39 -29.01
CA VAL A 42 -30.30 -17.36 -30.09
C VAL A 42 -29.47 -16.71 -31.20
N ASN A 43 -28.31 -17.28 -31.55
CA ASN A 43 -27.46 -16.92 -32.69
C ASN A 43 -27.06 -15.42 -32.81
N GLU A 44 -26.18 -14.88 -31.97
CA GLU A 44 -25.70 -13.47 -32.01
C GLU A 44 -26.79 -12.38 -32.07
N ASN A 45 -28.07 -12.76 -32.08
CA ASN A 45 -29.20 -11.86 -32.13
C ASN A 45 -29.41 -11.22 -30.76
N GLY A 46 -30.31 -10.25 -30.73
CA GLY A 46 -30.79 -9.64 -29.49
C GLY A 46 -31.51 -10.64 -28.58
N PHE A 47 -31.91 -10.15 -27.40
CA PHE A 47 -32.74 -10.90 -26.48
C PHE A 47 -34.21 -10.83 -26.90
N GLU A 48 -34.90 -11.96 -26.90
CA GLU A 48 -36.34 -12.06 -27.20
C GLU A 48 -37.11 -12.54 -25.95
N PRO A 49 -38.26 -11.94 -25.59
CA PRO A 49 -39.07 -12.41 -24.49
C PRO A 49 -39.65 -13.80 -24.75
N ILE A 50 -39.72 -14.63 -23.71
CA ILE A 50 -40.35 -15.95 -23.76
C ILE A 50 -41.46 -16.05 -22.70
N GLU A 51 -42.61 -16.61 -23.08
CA GLU A 51 -43.72 -16.80 -22.13
C GLU A 51 -43.43 -17.94 -21.14
N LEU A 52 -44.01 -17.88 -19.94
CA LEU A 52 -43.82 -18.90 -18.91
C LEU A 52 -44.25 -20.32 -19.34
N THR A 53 -45.24 -20.42 -20.23
CA THR A 53 -45.75 -21.69 -20.77
C THR A 53 -45.12 -22.11 -22.09
N GLU A 54 -44.35 -21.23 -22.73
CA GLU A 54 -43.67 -21.53 -23.98
C GLU A 54 -42.58 -22.58 -23.77
N VAL A 55 -42.50 -23.55 -24.68
CA VAL A 55 -41.58 -24.69 -24.59
C VAL A 55 -40.40 -24.47 -25.54
N THR A 56 -39.20 -24.39 -24.99
CA THR A 56 -37.94 -24.29 -25.74
C THR A 56 -37.22 -25.64 -25.74
N ASP A 57 -36.60 -26.00 -26.86
CA ASP A 57 -35.66 -27.14 -26.90
C ASP A 57 -34.23 -26.65 -26.63
N LEU A 58 -33.61 -27.16 -25.57
CA LEU A 58 -32.24 -26.82 -25.19
C LEU A 58 -31.18 -27.24 -26.24
N HIS A 59 -31.57 -28.07 -27.22
CA HIS A 59 -30.72 -28.44 -28.35
C HIS A 59 -30.97 -27.59 -29.59
N GLU A 60 -31.79 -26.54 -29.50
CA GLU A 60 -32.04 -25.62 -30.61
C GLU A 60 -30.72 -25.04 -31.14
N PRO A 61 -30.45 -25.15 -32.45
CA PRO A 61 -29.22 -24.64 -33.03
C PRO A 61 -29.05 -23.15 -32.77
N GLY A 62 -27.99 -22.79 -32.06
CA GLY A 62 -27.67 -21.40 -31.76
C GLY A 62 -28.16 -20.88 -30.43
N LEU A 63 -28.85 -21.69 -29.61
CA LEU A 63 -29.23 -21.28 -28.26
C LEU A 63 -27.99 -20.96 -27.42
N GLU A 64 -27.85 -19.70 -27.03
CA GLU A 64 -26.77 -19.23 -26.16
C GLU A 64 -27.15 -19.33 -24.68
N GLY A 65 -28.44 -19.14 -24.38
CA GLY A 65 -29.01 -19.26 -23.05
C GLY A 65 -30.19 -18.32 -22.83
N PHE A 66 -30.48 -18.11 -21.55
CA PHE A 66 -31.57 -17.29 -21.07
C PHE A 66 -31.05 -16.12 -20.23
N TYR A 67 -31.87 -15.10 -20.09
CA TYR A 67 -31.64 -13.97 -19.21
C TYR A 67 -32.92 -13.61 -18.47
N ALA A 68 -32.86 -13.56 -17.14
CA ALA A 68 -33.96 -13.15 -16.28
C ALA A 68 -33.64 -11.83 -15.58
N LYS A 69 -34.61 -10.92 -15.61
CA LYS A 69 -34.60 -9.66 -14.85
C LYS A 69 -35.97 -9.49 -14.15
N PRO A 70 -36.05 -8.81 -13.01
CA PRO A 70 -37.33 -8.57 -12.37
C PRO A 70 -38.15 -7.54 -13.18
N TYR A 71 -39.48 -7.65 -13.14
CA TYR A 71 -40.37 -6.65 -13.78
C TYR A 71 -40.33 -5.28 -13.07
N GLY A 72 -40.02 -5.28 -11.78
CA GLY A 72 -39.83 -4.10 -10.96
C GLY A 72 -38.62 -4.26 -10.06
N LYS A 73 -38.51 -3.42 -9.04
CA LYS A 73 -37.50 -3.63 -8.00
C LYS A 73 -37.91 -4.79 -7.10
N LEU A 74 -36.93 -5.56 -6.67
CA LEU A 74 -37.08 -6.59 -5.66
C LEU A 74 -36.76 -5.99 -4.29
N THR A 75 -37.57 -6.34 -3.30
CA THR A 75 -37.35 -5.96 -1.91
C THR A 75 -36.67 -7.11 -1.17
N ILE A 76 -35.46 -6.89 -0.64
CA ILE A 76 -34.73 -7.84 0.20
C ILE A 76 -34.46 -7.24 1.58
N TYR A 77 -34.06 -8.08 2.54
CA TYR A 77 -33.78 -7.67 3.91
C TYR A 77 -32.38 -8.07 4.34
N VAL A 78 -31.61 -7.12 4.88
CA VAL A 78 -30.30 -7.38 5.54
C VAL A 78 -30.37 -6.82 6.94
N ASP A 79 -30.19 -7.65 7.97
CA ASP A 79 -30.36 -7.25 9.39
C ASP A 79 -31.71 -6.58 9.66
N ASP A 80 -32.78 -7.13 9.08
CA ASP A 80 -34.15 -6.59 9.12
C ASP A 80 -34.35 -5.22 8.44
N ILE A 81 -33.31 -4.67 7.80
CA ILE A 81 -33.40 -3.44 7.02
C ILE A 81 -33.78 -3.77 5.59
N GLU A 82 -34.79 -3.06 5.09
CA GLU A 82 -35.29 -3.20 3.73
C GLU A 82 -34.36 -2.53 2.70
N ILE A 83 -34.06 -3.26 1.63
CA ILE A 83 -33.20 -2.80 0.52
C ILE A 83 -33.89 -3.14 -0.80
N GLU A 84 -34.00 -2.15 -1.68
CA GLU A 84 -34.48 -2.36 -3.05
C GLU A 84 -33.32 -2.72 -3.99
N VAL A 85 -33.50 -3.74 -4.81
CA VAL A 85 -32.50 -4.22 -5.78
C VAL A 85 -33.13 -4.47 -7.16
N GLU A 86 -32.34 -4.34 -8.23
CA GLU A 86 -32.82 -4.46 -9.61
C GLU A 86 -32.31 -5.72 -10.32
N GLU A 87 -31.47 -6.51 -9.66
CA GLU A 87 -30.84 -7.71 -10.23
C GLU A 87 -31.40 -8.98 -9.58
N THR A 88 -31.53 -10.04 -10.38
CA THR A 88 -31.98 -11.37 -9.94
C THR A 88 -30.89 -12.19 -9.26
N PHE A 89 -29.63 -11.85 -9.51
CA PHE A 89 -28.48 -12.48 -8.89
C PHE A 89 -27.53 -11.44 -8.32
N LEU A 90 -27.26 -11.53 -7.03
CA LEU A 90 -26.31 -10.66 -6.33
C LEU A 90 -25.23 -11.48 -5.65
N THR A 91 -24.04 -10.90 -5.49
CA THR A 91 -22.99 -11.49 -4.68
C THR A 91 -23.14 -11.05 -3.21
N PRO A 92 -22.71 -11.88 -2.25
CA PRO A 92 -22.66 -11.50 -0.84
C PRO A 92 -21.99 -10.15 -0.59
N ASN A 93 -20.88 -9.88 -1.28
CA ASN A 93 -20.19 -8.59 -1.23
C ASN A 93 -21.06 -7.43 -1.72
N LYS A 94 -21.80 -7.62 -2.82
CA LYS A 94 -22.71 -6.59 -3.35
C LYS A 94 -23.91 -6.35 -2.43
N ILE A 95 -24.48 -7.39 -1.84
CA ILE A 95 -25.57 -7.26 -0.86
C ILE A 95 -25.10 -6.50 0.38
N LEU A 96 -23.92 -6.82 0.92
CA LEU A 96 -23.31 -6.08 2.03
C LEU A 96 -23.09 -4.60 1.68
N ALA A 97 -22.57 -4.32 0.49
CA ALA A 97 -22.34 -2.95 0.03
C ALA A 97 -23.66 -2.16 -0.11
N LEU A 98 -24.71 -2.77 -0.68
CA LEU A 98 -26.04 -2.18 -0.78
C LEU A 98 -26.67 -1.92 0.60
N ALA A 99 -26.35 -2.76 1.60
CA ALA A 99 -26.73 -2.57 2.99
C ALA A 99 -25.89 -1.52 3.74
N GLY A 100 -24.97 -0.82 3.06
CA GLY A 100 -24.09 0.17 3.67
C GLY A 100 -23.00 -0.42 4.58
N LYS A 101 -22.74 -1.72 4.51
CA LYS A 101 -21.72 -2.40 5.31
C LYS A 101 -20.34 -2.26 4.67
N VAL A 102 -19.32 -2.11 5.50
CA VAL A 102 -17.92 -2.16 5.04
C VAL A 102 -17.60 -3.62 4.69
N VAL A 103 -17.61 -3.96 3.41
CA VAL A 103 -17.57 -5.35 2.91
C VAL A 103 -16.51 -6.22 3.60
N LYS A 104 -15.29 -5.72 3.79
CA LYS A 104 -14.19 -6.49 4.41
C LYS A 104 -14.40 -6.79 5.90
N ASP A 105 -15.27 -6.03 6.57
CA ASP A 105 -15.54 -6.15 8.01
C ASP A 105 -16.68 -7.13 8.31
N PHE A 106 -17.45 -7.54 7.30
CA PHE A 106 -18.62 -8.39 7.47
C PHE A 106 -18.61 -9.59 6.52
N TYR A 107 -19.28 -10.67 6.89
CA TYR A 107 -19.72 -11.73 5.98
C TYR A 107 -21.24 -11.88 6.04
N LEU A 108 -21.82 -12.49 5.01
CA LEU A 108 -23.26 -12.59 4.85
C LEU A 108 -23.73 -14.04 5.05
N VAL A 109 -24.87 -14.20 5.70
CA VAL A 109 -25.63 -15.45 5.80
C VAL A 109 -27.01 -15.22 5.20
N GLN A 110 -27.46 -16.08 4.30
CA GLN A 110 -28.85 -16.09 3.82
C GLN A 110 -29.71 -16.96 4.73
N ILE A 111 -30.91 -16.47 5.03
CA ILE A 111 -31.95 -17.22 5.74
C ILE A 111 -33.02 -17.63 4.74
N ASP A 112 -33.15 -18.92 4.47
CA ASP A 112 -34.17 -19.48 3.57
C ASP A 112 -35.02 -20.50 4.33
N GLY A 113 -36.13 -20.02 4.90
CA GLY A 113 -36.93 -20.79 5.84
C GLY A 113 -36.17 -21.07 7.13
N GLU A 114 -35.96 -22.35 7.44
CA GLU A 114 -35.18 -22.80 8.60
C GLU A 114 -33.69 -23.02 8.28
N ILE A 115 -33.28 -22.84 7.02
CA ILE A 115 -31.91 -23.11 6.57
C ILE A 115 -31.11 -21.81 6.57
N GLU A 116 -29.90 -21.88 7.14
CA GLU A 116 -28.90 -20.84 7.07
C GLU A 116 -27.80 -21.22 6.06
N ILE A 117 -27.55 -20.36 5.08
CA ILE A 117 -26.50 -20.53 4.07
C ILE A 117 -25.44 -19.46 4.29
N GLY A 118 -24.29 -19.83 4.84
CA GLY A 118 -23.19 -18.91 5.11
C GLY A 118 -22.27 -18.72 3.90
N TYR A 119 -21.94 -17.47 3.59
CA TYR A 119 -21.06 -17.10 2.47
C TYR A 119 -19.67 -16.62 2.89
N LYS A 120 -19.24 -16.94 4.12
CA LYS A 120 -17.93 -16.53 4.65
C LYS A 120 -16.76 -16.85 3.70
N ASN A 121 -16.82 -18.00 3.03
CA ASN A 121 -15.76 -18.51 2.15
C ASN A 121 -16.11 -18.48 0.65
N ASP A 122 -17.30 -18.01 0.27
CA ASP A 122 -17.77 -17.93 -1.12
C ASP A 122 -18.47 -16.59 -1.35
N ARG A 123 -17.69 -15.51 -1.26
CA ARG A 123 -18.19 -14.13 -1.21
C ARG A 123 -18.64 -13.56 -2.55
N GLU A 124 -18.30 -14.26 -3.63
CA GLU A 124 -18.70 -13.96 -5.00
C GLU A 124 -19.78 -14.93 -5.51
N HIS A 125 -20.36 -15.74 -4.63
CA HIS A 125 -21.46 -16.63 -4.97
C HIS A 125 -22.59 -15.84 -5.63
N LYS A 126 -23.08 -16.28 -6.79
CA LYS A 126 -24.25 -15.68 -7.43
C LYS A 126 -25.53 -16.17 -6.73
N VAL A 127 -25.96 -15.45 -5.70
CA VAL A 127 -27.18 -15.72 -4.91
C VAL A 127 -28.38 -15.28 -5.71
N ALA A 128 -29.34 -16.19 -5.94
CA ALA A 128 -30.63 -15.82 -6.51
C ALA A 128 -31.43 -15.03 -5.46
N VAL A 129 -31.83 -13.80 -5.79
CA VAL A 129 -32.62 -12.94 -4.90
C VAL A 129 -34.04 -12.80 -5.41
N ARG A 130 -34.98 -12.73 -4.47
CA ARG A 130 -36.42 -12.61 -4.71
C ARG A 130 -37.04 -11.68 -3.67
N ASN A 131 -38.27 -11.24 -3.91
CA ASN A 131 -39.02 -10.48 -2.92
C ASN A 131 -39.06 -11.23 -1.58
N GLY A 132 -38.65 -10.56 -0.51
CA GLY A 132 -38.59 -11.13 0.83
C GLY A 132 -37.35 -11.96 1.13
N SER A 133 -36.36 -12.09 0.23
CA SER A 133 -35.07 -12.72 0.56
C SER A 133 -34.46 -12.06 1.81
N ARG A 134 -34.05 -12.88 2.79
CA ARG A 134 -33.51 -12.41 4.07
C ARG A 134 -32.05 -12.78 4.24
N PHE A 135 -31.29 -11.85 4.79
CA PHE A 135 -29.88 -12.01 5.08
C PHE A 135 -29.54 -11.42 6.45
N VAL A 136 -28.51 -11.98 7.07
CA VAL A 136 -27.92 -11.48 8.31
C VAL A 136 -26.44 -11.23 8.04
N SER A 137 -25.94 -10.08 8.49
CA SER A 137 -24.52 -9.76 8.45
C SER A 137 -23.86 -10.08 9.78
N TYR A 138 -22.66 -10.63 9.71
CA TYR A 138 -21.84 -10.94 10.88
C TYR A 138 -20.48 -10.29 10.72
N GLU A 139 -19.95 -9.69 11.79
CA GLU A 139 -18.60 -9.15 11.79
C GLU A 139 -17.57 -10.26 11.58
N VAL A 140 -16.56 -9.98 10.76
CA VAL A 140 -15.43 -10.89 10.57
C VAL A 140 -14.57 -10.81 11.84
N GLU A 141 -14.47 -11.96 12.51
CA GLU A 141 -13.67 -12.11 13.72
C GLU A 141 -12.20 -11.71 13.49
N ILE A 142 -11.64 -10.95 14.43
CA ILE A 142 -10.21 -10.62 14.47
C ILE A 142 -9.54 -11.62 15.40
N ILE A 143 -8.82 -12.55 14.79
CA ILE A 143 -8.07 -13.59 15.48
C ILE A 143 -6.70 -13.04 15.88
N ASP A 144 -6.39 -13.05 17.17
CA ASP A 144 -5.06 -12.72 17.66
C ASP A 144 -4.13 -13.93 17.54
N ILE A 145 -3.19 -13.85 16.60
CA ILE A 145 -2.26 -14.95 16.32
C ILE A 145 -1.38 -15.25 17.54
N HIS A 146 -0.97 -14.22 18.28
CA HIS A 146 -0.13 -14.39 19.45
C HIS A 146 -0.88 -15.13 20.58
N GLU A 147 -2.15 -14.76 20.81
CA GLU A 147 -3.00 -15.41 21.81
C GLU A 147 -3.27 -16.88 21.47
N HIS A 148 -3.68 -17.17 20.23
CA HIS A 148 -3.90 -18.55 19.77
C HIS A 148 -2.63 -19.41 19.94
N CYS A 149 -1.47 -18.82 19.62
CA CYS A 149 -0.18 -19.47 19.81
C CYS A 149 0.12 -19.75 21.30
N GLN A 150 -0.11 -18.79 22.21
CA GLN A 150 0.09 -19.02 23.66
C GLN A 150 -0.81 -20.14 24.20
N ASN A 151 -2.05 -20.22 23.73
CA ASN A 151 -3.05 -21.18 24.19
C ASN A 151 -3.04 -22.54 23.45
N ASP A 152 -2.10 -22.75 22.52
CA ASP A 152 -2.05 -23.94 21.66
C ASP A 152 -3.35 -24.20 20.87
N GLN A 153 -4.03 -23.12 20.50
CA GLN A 153 -5.28 -23.16 19.74
C GLN A 153 -4.99 -23.08 18.23
N PRO A 154 -5.73 -23.86 17.40
CA PRO A 154 -5.64 -23.71 15.96
C PRO A 154 -6.14 -22.32 15.55
N VAL A 155 -5.50 -21.73 14.54
CA VAL A 155 -5.92 -20.44 13.96
C VAL A 155 -6.94 -20.72 12.85
N PRO A 156 -8.19 -20.22 12.95
CA PRO A 156 -9.20 -20.48 11.93
C PRO A 156 -8.91 -19.73 10.62
N GLU A 157 -9.40 -20.29 9.52
CA GLU A 157 -9.31 -19.67 8.20
C GLU A 157 -10.40 -18.60 7.97
N ASN A 158 -10.18 -17.73 6.98
CA ASN A 158 -11.15 -16.74 6.50
C ASN A 158 -11.59 -15.74 7.59
N CYS A 159 -10.69 -15.41 8.50
CA CYS A 159 -10.85 -14.36 9.51
C CYS A 159 -9.92 -13.19 9.20
N LYS A 160 -10.02 -12.13 9.99
CA LYS A 160 -8.95 -11.14 10.09
C LYS A 160 -7.93 -11.62 11.09
N TYR A 161 -6.66 -11.27 10.88
CA TYR A 161 -5.57 -11.73 11.72
C TYR A 161 -4.87 -10.53 12.34
N ARG A 162 -4.78 -10.50 13.67
CA ARG A 162 -3.90 -9.59 14.39
C ARG A 162 -2.54 -10.27 14.55
N ILE A 163 -1.54 -9.73 13.88
CA ILE A 163 -0.15 -10.17 13.96
C ILE A 163 0.68 -9.15 14.74
N LEU A 164 1.69 -9.64 15.47
CA LEU A 164 2.66 -8.77 16.15
C LEU A 164 3.91 -8.61 15.30
N ILE A 165 4.30 -7.37 15.01
CA ILE A 165 5.57 -7.04 14.37
C ILE A 165 6.30 -6.04 15.27
N ASP A 166 7.51 -6.38 15.71
CA ASP A 166 8.30 -5.51 16.62
C ASP A 166 7.56 -5.11 17.93
N ARG A 167 6.63 -5.97 18.39
CA ARG A 167 5.70 -5.79 19.54
C ARG A 167 4.49 -4.91 19.27
N GLU A 168 4.34 -4.38 18.07
CA GLU A 168 3.16 -3.63 17.66
C GLU A 168 2.14 -4.53 16.94
N PRO A 169 0.84 -4.40 17.24
CA PRO A 169 -0.21 -5.17 16.58
C PRO A 169 -0.63 -4.57 15.24
N TYR A 170 -0.76 -5.43 14.23
CA TYR A 170 -1.27 -5.08 12.90
C TYR A 170 -2.39 -6.04 12.52
N VAL A 171 -3.49 -5.53 11.96
CA VAL A 171 -4.63 -6.32 11.50
C VAL A 171 -4.56 -6.49 9.99
N VAL A 172 -4.67 -7.73 9.51
CA VAL A 172 -4.63 -8.09 8.09
C VAL A 172 -5.84 -8.94 7.70
N ASP A 173 -6.36 -8.73 6.49
CA ASP A 173 -7.60 -9.36 6.01
C ASP A 173 -7.36 -10.67 5.22
N VAL A 174 -6.10 -11.09 5.10
CA VAL A 174 -5.70 -12.29 4.36
C VAL A 174 -4.89 -13.23 5.24
N ALA A 175 -5.11 -14.53 5.06
CA ALA A 175 -4.44 -15.56 5.85
C ALA A 175 -2.93 -15.67 5.57
N CYS A 176 -2.45 -15.11 4.46
CA CYS A 176 -1.03 -15.15 4.11
C CYS A 176 -0.56 -13.85 3.48
N LEU A 177 0.66 -13.44 3.79
CA LEU A 177 1.36 -12.33 3.16
C LEU A 177 2.78 -12.75 2.79
N THR A 178 3.37 -12.06 1.81
CA THR A 178 4.80 -12.15 1.51
C THR A 178 5.62 -11.39 2.54
N GLY A 179 6.90 -11.74 2.70
CA GLY A 179 7.80 -11.01 3.60
C GLY A 179 7.86 -9.51 3.30
N LYS A 180 7.81 -9.14 2.01
CA LYS A 180 7.74 -7.76 1.55
C LYS A 180 6.47 -7.05 2.05
N GLU A 181 5.31 -7.66 1.89
CA GLU A 181 4.04 -7.08 2.32
C GLU A 181 4.00 -6.88 3.85
N ILE A 182 4.53 -7.85 4.62
CA ILE A 182 4.63 -7.73 6.09
C ILE A 182 5.54 -6.56 6.48
N LEU A 183 6.67 -6.35 5.80
CA LEU A 183 7.56 -5.20 6.06
C LEU A 183 6.86 -3.87 5.73
N LEU A 184 6.10 -3.81 4.63
CA LEU A 184 5.37 -2.61 4.23
C LEU A 184 4.29 -2.19 5.25
N LEU A 185 3.70 -3.13 6.02
CA LEU A 185 2.78 -2.81 7.12
C LEU A 185 3.44 -1.89 8.16
N THR A 186 4.75 -2.03 8.38
CA THR A 186 5.52 -1.24 9.36
C THR A 186 6.07 0.09 8.81
N HIS A 187 5.68 0.48 7.60
CA HIS A 187 6.23 1.63 6.86
C HIS A 187 7.76 1.55 6.58
N LYS A 188 8.38 0.38 6.78
CA LYS A 188 9.81 0.14 6.53
C LYS A 188 10.09 0.02 5.03
N THR A 189 10.32 1.17 4.42
CA THR A 189 10.57 1.32 2.97
C THR A 189 11.97 1.92 2.71
N PRO A 190 12.73 1.38 1.73
CA PRO A 190 12.44 0.19 0.95
C PRO A 190 12.62 -1.11 1.76
N PRO A 191 11.79 -2.14 1.53
CA PRO A 191 11.81 -3.39 2.31
C PRO A 191 13.13 -4.16 2.19
N ASP A 192 13.88 -4.00 1.11
CA ASP A 192 15.18 -4.66 0.90
C ASP A 192 16.27 -4.22 1.90
N ARG A 193 16.03 -3.15 2.67
CA ARG A 193 16.92 -2.71 3.76
C ARG A 193 16.61 -3.38 5.10
N PHE A 194 15.68 -4.33 5.13
CA PHE A 194 15.26 -4.99 6.35
C PHE A 194 15.16 -6.49 6.14
N GLN A 195 15.65 -7.24 7.13
CA GLN A 195 15.44 -8.66 7.28
C GLN A 195 14.19 -8.87 8.12
N LEU A 196 13.25 -9.66 7.61
CA LEU A 196 12.12 -10.13 8.40
C LEU A 196 12.45 -11.47 9.04
N ARG A 197 12.18 -11.60 10.34
CA ARG A 197 12.30 -12.85 11.10
C ARG A 197 10.97 -13.23 11.72
N GLN A 198 10.60 -14.50 11.61
CA GLN A 198 9.46 -15.12 12.26
C GLN A 198 9.93 -15.86 13.50
N LYS A 199 9.35 -15.56 14.66
CA LYS A 199 9.60 -16.28 15.90
C LYS A 199 8.44 -17.23 16.18
N PHE A 200 8.78 -18.47 16.51
CA PHE A 200 7.83 -19.51 16.93
C PHE A 200 7.85 -19.70 18.45
N LYS A 201 6.77 -20.26 19.01
CA LYS A 201 6.61 -20.54 20.45
C LYS A 201 7.73 -21.41 21.03
N ASP A 202 8.22 -22.37 20.25
CA ASP A 202 9.32 -23.28 20.60
C ASP A 202 10.69 -22.59 20.66
N GLY A 203 10.75 -21.27 20.40
CA GLY A 203 11.97 -20.47 20.38
C GLY A 203 12.68 -20.47 19.04
N ARG A 204 12.22 -21.26 18.05
CA ARG A 204 12.77 -21.26 16.70
C ARG A 204 12.56 -19.88 16.05
N VAL A 205 13.59 -19.39 15.37
CA VAL A 205 13.54 -18.14 14.61
C VAL A 205 13.95 -18.42 13.17
N VAL A 206 13.08 -18.10 12.23
CA VAL A 206 13.29 -18.31 10.79
C VAL A 206 13.35 -16.96 10.08
N THR A 207 14.27 -16.81 9.13
CA THR A 207 14.35 -15.62 8.27
C THR A 207 13.40 -15.79 7.09
N ILE A 208 12.62 -14.75 6.79
CA ILE A 208 11.67 -14.72 5.68
C ILE A 208 12.24 -13.83 4.58
N LYS A 209 12.28 -14.33 3.35
CA LYS A 209 12.66 -13.53 2.16
C LYS A 209 11.50 -12.64 1.71
N ASN A 210 11.80 -11.59 0.94
CA ASN A 210 10.80 -10.63 0.48
C ASN A 210 9.67 -11.27 -0.35
N ASP A 211 9.97 -12.29 -1.14
CA ASP A 211 9.02 -13.03 -1.98
C ASP A 211 8.42 -14.26 -1.29
N GLN A 212 8.93 -14.64 -0.11
CA GLN A 212 8.46 -15.81 0.61
C GLN A 212 7.08 -15.53 1.22
N LYS A 213 6.10 -16.35 0.83
CA LYS A 213 4.75 -16.35 1.39
C LYS A 213 4.76 -17.01 2.77
N VAL A 214 4.11 -16.37 3.73
CA VAL A 214 3.93 -16.85 5.10
C VAL A 214 2.44 -16.86 5.40
N CYS A 215 1.93 -17.99 5.89
CA CYS A 215 0.52 -18.12 6.26
C CYS A 215 0.36 -18.09 7.79
N PHE A 216 -0.47 -17.17 8.29
CA PHE A 216 -0.72 -16.97 9.72
C PHE A 216 -1.51 -18.10 10.37
N THR A 217 -2.10 -18.98 9.57
CA THR A 217 -2.76 -20.21 10.00
C THR A 217 -1.77 -21.34 10.32
N GLU A 218 -0.49 -21.17 9.99
CA GLU A 218 0.54 -22.13 10.38
C GLU A 218 0.70 -22.15 11.91
N PRO A 219 0.79 -23.33 12.54
CA PRO A 219 0.84 -23.44 13.99
C PRO A 219 2.14 -22.87 14.57
N GLY A 220 2.03 -22.25 15.74
CA GLY A 220 3.15 -21.87 16.57
C GLY A 220 3.80 -20.53 16.23
N ILE A 221 3.24 -19.74 15.30
CA ILE A 221 3.71 -18.38 15.01
C ILE A 221 3.46 -17.49 16.24
N GLU A 222 4.52 -16.97 16.84
CA GLU A 222 4.40 -16.10 18.02
C GLU A 222 4.36 -14.62 17.62
N LYS A 223 5.29 -14.20 16.76
CA LYS A 223 5.46 -12.81 16.29
C LYS A 223 6.50 -12.70 15.19
N PHE A 224 6.51 -11.54 14.53
CA PHE A 224 7.54 -11.12 13.60
C PHE A 224 8.47 -10.08 14.24
N LYS A 225 9.70 -10.06 13.77
CA LYS A 225 10.70 -9.06 14.09
C LYS A 225 11.36 -8.58 12.81
N THR A 226 11.57 -7.29 12.71
CA THR A 226 12.39 -6.73 11.63
C THR A 226 13.78 -6.43 12.16
N ILE A 227 14.78 -6.57 11.31
CA ILE A 227 16.17 -6.24 11.61
C ILE A 227 16.69 -5.45 10.42
N PRO A 228 17.18 -4.21 10.59
CA PRO A 228 17.87 -3.49 9.53
C PRO A 228 19.01 -4.34 8.96
N LEU A 229 19.06 -4.51 7.64
CA LEU A 229 20.14 -5.18 6.91
C LEU A 229 21.27 -4.19 6.67
N ASP A 230 21.93 -3.79 7.75
CA ASP A 230 23.17 -3.03 7.66
C ASP A 230 24.34 -4.03 7.59
N GLN A 231 24.61 -4.56 6.40
CA GLN A 231 25.84 -5.30 6.09
C GLN A 231 26.46 -4.80 4.79
N THR A 232 27.43 -3.90 4.92
CA THR A 232 28.46 -3.63 3.92
C THR A 232 29.81 -3.94 4.55
N GLU A 233 30.55 -4.90 3.98
CA GLU A 233 31.99 -5.00 4.24
C GLU A 233 32.65 -3.70 3.76
N GLY A 234 33.08 -2.87 4.71
CA GLY A 234 33.82 -1.63 4.46
C GLY A 234 33.10 -0.37 4.98
N GLU A 235 33.43 0.01 6.21
CA GLU A 235 32.97 1.20 6.96
C GLU A 235 31.45 1.32 7.14
N ASP A 236 30.97 0.90 8.32
CA ASP A 236 29.62 1.16 8.81
C ASP A 236 29.27 2.66 8.73
N ILE A 237 28.34 3.05 7.85
CA ILE A 237 27.69 4.36 7.96
C ILE A 237 26.43 4.17 8.82
N PHE A 238 26.62 4.08 10.14
CA PHE A 238 25.53 4.34 11.07
C PHE A 238 25.13 5.81 10.94
N LEU A 239 24.04 6.08 10.22
CA LEU A 239 23.51 7.44 10.12
C LEU A 239 22.98 7.89 11.48
N ARG A 240 23.70 8.82 12.10
CA ARG A 240 23.38 9.37 13.41
C ARG A 240 22.04 10.11 13.42
N ARG A 241 21.37 10.06 14.57
CA ARG A 241 20.14 10.80 14.89
C ARG A 241 20.25 11.45 16.27
N GLU A 242 21.30 12.23 16.49
CA GLU A 242 21.69 12.71 17.83
C GLU A 242 20.91 13.94 18.30
N PHE A 243 20.17 14.59 17.41
CA PHE A 243 19.20 15.65 17.71
C PHE A 243 18.08 15.66 16.67
N GLU A 244 16.94 16.22 17.08
CA GLU A 244 15.75 16.40 16.26
C GLU A 244 15.85 17.70 15.43
N LEU A 245 15.38 17.65 14.20
CA LEU A 245 15.23 18.83 13.33
C LEU A 245 13.79 19.36 13.38
N LEU A 246 13.54 20.48 12.72
CA LEU A 246 12.18 20.94 12.48
C LEU A 246 11.48 19.97 11.50
N GLU A 247 10.16 19.82 11.65
CA GLU A 247 9.36 18.93 10.79
C GLU A 247 9.54 19.25 9.29
N GLU A 248 9.58 20.54 8.94
CA GLU A 248 9.80 21.01 7.57
C GLU A 248 11.18 20.64 7.02
N ASP A 249 12.21 20.64 7.87
CA ASP A 249 13.57 20.28 7.50
C ASP A 249 13.70 18.78 7.24
N GLU A 250 13.10 17.95 8.10
CA GLU A 250 13.07 16.50 7.90
C GLU A 250 12.26 16.11 6.66
N ALA A 251 11.09 16.75 6.47
CA ALA A 251 10.27 16.55 5.28
C ALA A 251 11.06 16.89 4.01
N TYR A 252 11.77 18.02 4.00
CA TYR A 252 12.63 18.41 2.88
C TYR A 252 13.76 17.40 2.63
N LEU A 253 14.51 17.01 3.68
CA LEU A 253 15.60 16.04 3.55
C LEU A 253 15.11 14.68 3.04
N ALA A 254 13.89 14.27 3.41
CA ALA A 254 13.26 13.07 2.87
C ALA A 254 12.99 13.17 1.37
N THR A 255 12.63 14.36 0.85
CA THR A 255 12.40 14.57 -0.60
C THR A 255 13.68 14.40 -1.43
N LEU A 256 14.86 14.60 -0.85
CA LEU A 256 16.14 14.43 -1.54
C LEU A 256 16.41 12.97 -1.89
N GLN A 257 15.79 12.01 -1.18
CA GLN A 257 16.05 10.57 -1.32
C GLN A 257 17.54 10.20 -1.16
N LEU A 258 18.26 10.97 -0.36
CA LEU A 258 19.68 10.77 -0.05
C LEU A 258 19.88 10.32 1.40
N PRO A 259 20.94 9.56 1.72
CA PRO A 259 21.27 9.25 3.10
C PRO A 259 21.67 10.52 3.84
N TRP A 260 21.06 10.80 5.00
CA TRP A 260 21.43 11.95 5.82
C TRP A 260 21.40 11.61 7.31
N GLU A 261 22.21 12.30 8.10
CA GLU A 261 22.35 12.14 9.55
C GLU A 261 22.38 13.46 10.32
N THR A 262 22.00 13.42 11.60
CA THR A 262 22.16 14.50 12.57
C THR A 262 23.20 14.10 13.62
N ALA A 263 24.29 14.86 13.71
CA ALA A 263 25.44 14.54 14.54
C ALA A 263 25.83 15.71 15.44
N LYS A 264 26.14 15.43 16.71
CA LYS A 264 26.70 16.37 17.69
C LYS A 264 28.22 16.20 17.71
N LEU A 265 28.90 17.06 16.94
CA LEU A 265 30.35 17.01 16.77
C LEU A 265 30.99 18.28 17.32
N ALA A 266 31.97 18.12 18.22
CA ALA A 266 32.68 19.23 18.87
C ALA A 266 31.74 20.27 19.51
N ASN A 267 30.68 19.80 20.19
CA ASN A 267 29.65 20.63 20.83
C ASN A 267 28.86 21.52 19.85
N GLN A 268 28.78 21.10 18.59
CA GLN A 268 27.98 21.73 17.55
C GLN A 268 27.06 20.70 16.91
N ASN A 269 25.88 21.14 16.50
CA ASN A 269 24.92 20.30 15.80
C ASN A 269 25.22 20.38 14.29
N TRP A 270 25.26 19.23 13.63
CA TRP A 270 25.55 19.12 12.20
C TRP A 270 24.50 18.27 11.52
N VAL A 271 24.12 18.67 10.31
CA VAL A 271 23.40 17.84 9.36
C VAL A 271 24.39 17.42 8.28
N LEU A 272 24.54 16.11 8.06
CA LEU A 272 25.38 15.58 6.99
C LEU A 272 24.47 14.87 5.99
N VAL A 273 24.53 15.29 4.72
CA VAL A 273 23.82 14.68 3.59
C VAL A 273 24.85 14.00 2.71
N HIS A 274 24.82 12.68 2.69
CA HIS A 274 25.76 11.85 1.95
C HIS A 274 25.33 11.66 0.50
N ASP A 275 26.27 11.28 -0.35
CA ASP A 275 26.03 11.02 -1.77
C ASP A 275 25.38 12.19 -2.53
N TYR A 276 25.53 13.42 -2.02
CA TYR A 276 24.94 14.62 -2.58
C TYR A 276 25.49 14.86 -3.98
N PRO A 277 24.63 14.98 -5.01
CA PRO A 277 25.06 15.12 -6.39
C PRO A 277 25.75 16.47 -6.59
N ILE A 278 26.92 16.44 -7.22
CA ILE A 278 27.67 17.64 -7.58
C ILE A 278 27.49 17.92 -9.06
N VAL A 279 27.22 19.18 -9.39
CA VAL A 279 27.05 19.65 -10.77
C VAL A 279 28.27 19.29 -11.63
N GLU A 280 28.05 19.07 -12.94
CA GLU A 280 29.14 18.76 -13.86
C GLU A 280 30.20 19.87 -13.88
N GLY A 281 31.47 19.48 -14.09
CA GLY A 281 32.61 20.39 -14.08
C GLY A 281 33.48 20.31 -12.82
N TYR A 282 33.09 19.53 -11.82
CA TYR A 282 33.93 19.23 -10.64
C TYR A 282 34.61 17.85 -10.73
N ASN A 283 35.64 17.65 -9.92
CA ASN A 283 36.46 16.44 -9.81
C ASN A 283 35.69 15.18 -9.35
N VAL A 284 34.55 15.35 -8.69
CA VAL A 284 33.70 14.25 -8.19
C VAL A 284 32.26 14.45 -8.60
N LYS A 285 31.53 13.35 -8.81
CA LYS A 285 30.09 13.37 -9.12
C LYS A 285 29.21 13.46 -7.86
N LYS A 286 29.75 13.08 -6.71
CA LYS A 286 29.06 13.03 -5.42
C LYS A 286 29.99 13.44 -4.30
N ALA A 287 29.45 14.09 -3.28
CA ALA A 287 30.15 14.42 -2.04
C ALA A 287 29.19 14.37 -0.84
N THR A 288 29.72 14.25 0.37
CA THR A 288 28.99 14.58 1.59
C THR A 288 28.91 16.09 1.74
N MET A 289 27.69 16.62 1.82
CA MET A 289 27.40 18.00 2.19
C MET A 289 27.14 18.06 3.69
N ALA A 290 27.95 18.80 4.45
CA ALA A 290 27.74 19.06 5.86
C ALA A 290 27.30 20.50 6.10
N ILE A 291 26.32 20.68 6.98
CA ILE A 291 25.73 21.95 7.35
C ILE A 291 25.82 22.07 8.87
N ARG A 292 26.43 23.14 9.35
CA ARG A 292 26.50 23.42 10.77
C ARG A 292 25.23 24.13 11.22
N MET A 293 24.47 23.51 12.11
CA MET A 293 23.30 24.10 12.74
C MET A 293 23.76 25.08 13.81
N ILE A 294 23.52 26.37 13.59
CA ILE A 294 23.93 27.41 14.52
C ILE A 294 22.92 27.57 15.67
N GLY A 295 23.41 28.01 16.83
CA GLY A 295 22.56 28.26 18.00
C GLY A 295 21.46 29.29 17.68
N GLY A 296 20.21 28.95 18.03
CA GLY A 296 19.05 29.79 17.75
C GLY A 296 18.44 29.62 16.35
N TYR A 297 18.90 28.66 15.55
CA TYR A 297 18.17 28.22 14.35
C TYR A 297 16.72 27.80 14.73
N PRO A 298 15.69 28.16 13.94
CA PRO A 298 15.74 28.83 12.63
C PRO A 298 15.79 30.36 12.67
N THR A 299 15.76 31.00 13.85
CA THR A 299 15.87 32.47 13.97
C THR A 299 17.26 32.97 13.58
N SER A 300 18.30 32.21 13.92
CA SER A 300 19.67 32.44 13.47
C SER A 300 19.89 31.77 12.11
N GLY A 301 20.41 32.54 11.14
CA GLY A 301 20.54 32.08 9.76
C GLY A 301 21.81 31.31 9.41
N LEU A 302 21.65 30.26 8.60
CA LEU A 302 22.74 29.44 8.07
C LEU A 302 23.48 30.19 6.93
N ASP A 303 24.81 30.12 6.92
CA ASP A 303 25.67 30.85 5.98
C ASP A 303 26.87 30.07 5.44
N MET A 304 27.01 28.79 5.81
CA MET A 304 28.13 27.93 5.40
C MET A 304 27.66 26.55 4.98
N VAL A 305 28.43 25.95 4.08
CA VAL A 305 28.32 24.55 3.64
C VAL A 305 29.71 23.96 3.54
N TYR A 306 29.84 22.66 3.81
CA TYR A 306 31.12 21.96 3.88
C TYR A 306 31.05 20.71 3.01
N PHE A 307 32.07 20.44 2.19
CA PHE A 307 32.09 19.28 1.29
C PHE A 307 33.23 18.32 1.59
N TYR A 308 32.92 17.03 1.53
CA TYR A 308 33.92 15.96 1.53
C TYR A 308 33.56 14.91 0.47
N PRO A 309 34.47 14.51 -0.44
CA PRO A 309 35.84 15.04 -0.58
C PRO A 309 35.84 16.50 -1.05
N ALA A 310 37.01 17.15 -0.96
CA ALA A 310 37.17 18.53 -1.41
C ALA A 310 36.88 18.67 -2.92
N LEU A 311 36.12 19.70 -3.29
CA LEU A 311 35.74 19.97 -4.66
C LEU A 311 36.82 20.79 -5.36
N SER A 312 37.15 20.41 -6.59
CA SER A 312 38.00 21.19 -7.49
C SER A 312 37.42 21.15 -8.89
N ARG A 313 37.59 22.25 -9.64
CA ARG A 313 37.09 22.33 -11.02
C ARG A 313 37.99 21.55 -11.96
N ILE A 314 37.41 20.83 -12.90
CA ILE A 314 38.16 20.07 -13.92
C ILE A 314 38.89 20.99 -14.91
N ASP A 315 38.44 22.24 -15.05
CA ASP A 315 39.10 23.27 -15.87
C ASP A 315 40.30 23.94 -15.19
N GLN A 316 40.69 23.45 -13.99
CA GLN A 316 41.82 23.91 -13.19
C GLN A 316 41.73 25.37 -12.73
N GLN A 317 40.59 26.04 -12.88
CA GLN A 317 40.40 27.37 -12.33
C GLN A 317 40.31 27.30 -10.79
N PRO A 318 40.93 28.24 -10.06
CA PRO A 318 40.84 28.26 -8.60
C PRO A 318 39.42 28.61 -8.16
N ILE A 319 38.96 27.95 -7.10
CA ILE A 319 37.73 28.31 -6.39
C ILE A 319 38.12 29.25 -5.25
N GLY A 320 37.54 30.45 -5.23
CA GLY A 320 37.85 31.45 -4.22
C GLY A 320 37.27 31.14 -2.84
N ALA A 321 37.92 31.65 -1.79
CA ALA A 321 37.45 31.61 -0.40
C ALA A 321 37.08 30.19 0.09
N LEU A 322 38.04 29.27 -0.03
CA LEU A 322 37.97 27.92 0.52
C LEU A 322 38.92 27.79 1.71
N THR A 323 38.44 27.21 2.80
CA THR A 323 39.25 26.84 3.96
C THR A 323 39.02 25.39 4.32
N SER A 324 40.01 24.75 4.95
CA SER A 324 39.85 23.38 5.45
C SER A 324 39.22 23.39 6.83
N HIS A 325 38.31 22.45 7.09
CA HIS A 325 37.64 22.27 8.38
C HIS A 325 37.70 20.80 8.82
N PRO A 326 38.37 20.46 9.94
CA PRO A 326 38.35 19.11 10.47
C PRO A 326 36.98 18.80 11.07
N LEU A 327 36.32 17.75 10.59
CA LEU A 327 35.00 17.32 11.04
C LEU A 327 34.91 15.80 10.90
N ASP A 328 34.48 15.13 11.97
CA ASP A 328 34.18 13.69 11.96
C ASP A 328 35.32 12.79 11.45
N GLY A 329 36.55 13.08 11.89
CA GLY A 329 37.76 12.36 11.45
C GLY A 329 38.19 12.65 10.00
N LYS A 330 37.45 13.50 9.27
CA LYS A 330 37.71 13.89 7.89
C LYS A 330 38.07 15.38 7.81
N THR A 331 38.68 15.78 6.70
CA THR A 331 38.97 17.19 6.41
C THR A 331 38.01 17.68 5.33
N TYR A 332 37.00 18.44 5.74
CA TYR A 332 36.02 19.03 4.85
C TYR A 332 36.54 20.33 4.24
N GLN A 333 36.13 20.60 3.02
CA GLN A 333 36.34 21.89 2.37
C GLN A 333 35.16 22.81 2.71
N GLN A 334 35.44 23.91 3.42
CA GLN A 334 34.45 24.90 3.83
C GLN A 334 34.19 25.91 2.72
N TRP A 335 32.91 26.12 2.45
CA TRP A 335 32.40 27.16 1.56
C TRP A 335 31.64 28.19 2.39
N SER A 336 32.27 29.36 2.58
CA SER A 336 31.61 30.52 3.18
C SER A 336 31.18 31.48 2.08
N ARG A 337 29.88 31.72 2.01
CA ARG A 337 29.26 32.68 1.09
C ARG A 337 28.20 33.41 1.91
N HIS A 338 28.62 34.46 2.61
CA HIS A 338 27.71 35.22 3.46
C HIS A 338 26.52 35.75 2.66
N ARG A 339 25.34 35.65 3.26
CA ARG A 339 24.14 36.32 2.77
C ARG A 339 24.39 37.84 2.78
N THR A 340 24.01 38.50 1.70
CA THR A 340 24.21 39.96 1.57
C THR A 340 23.09 40.71 2.29
N GLY A 341 23.31 41.97 2.65
CA GLY A 341 22.24 42.81 3.24
C GLY A 341 21.01 42.98 2.34
N ALA A 342 21.15 42.76 1.02
CA ALA A 342 20.03 42.78 0.07
C ALA A 342 19.22 41.47 0.08
N ASN A 343 19.82 40.35 0.50
CA ASN A 343 19.17 39.03 0.60
C ASN A 343 19.55 38.38 1.95
N PRO A 344 19.10 38.96 3.08
CA PRO A 344 19.40 38.42 4.40
C PRO A 344 18.64 37.12 4.65
N TRP A 345 19.04 36.38 5.69
CA TRP A 345 18.22 35.30 6.23
C TRP A 345 16.87 35.84 6.68
N ARG A 346 15.79 35.19 6.23
CA ARG A 346 14.43 35.53 6.59
C ARG A 346 13.95 34.63 7.72
N VAL A 347 13.85 35.20 8.92
CA VAL A 347 13.28 34.51 10.08
C VAL A 347 11.88 33.99 9.73
N ASP A 348 11.56 32.77 10.17
CA ASP A 348 10.30 32.05 9.93
C ASP A 348 9.99 31.68 8.47
N ILE A 349 10.94 31.89 7.54
CA ILE A 349 10.79 31.53 6.12
C ILE A 349 11.96 30.66 5.65
N ASP A 350 13.18 31.06 5.98
CA ASP A 350 14.37 30.32 5.55
C ASP A 350 14.63 29.15 6.50
N ASN A 351 14.87 27.98 5.92
CA ASN A 351 15.20 26.72 6.57
C ASN A 351 16.13 25.88 5.64
N LEU A 352 16.37 24.59 5.91
CA LEU A 352 17.23 23.76 5.06
C LEU A 352 16.75 23.69 3.61
N SER A 353 15.43 23.72 3.37
CA SER A 353 14.84 23.71 2.02
C SER A 353 15.20 24.93 1.18
N THR A 354 15.62 26.03 1.82
CA THR A 354 16.10 27.24 1.14
C THR A 354 17.62 27.34 1.12
N HIS A 355 18.30 26.75 2.11
CA HIS A 355 19.75 26.82 2.25
C HIS A 355 20.49 25.82 1.36
N ILE A 356 19.98 24.60 1.22
CA ILE A 356 20.59 23.58 0.35
C ILE A 356 20.54 24.00 -1.13
N PRO A 357 19.40 24.47 -1.69
CA PRO A 357 19.38 24.98 -3.06
C PRO A 357 20.25 26.23 -3.28
N LEU A 358 20.43 27.05 -2.24
CA LEU A 358 21.38 28.16 -2.30
C LEU A 358 22.83 27.67 -2.45
N ALA A 359 23.17 26.53 -1.84
CA ALA A 359 24.46 25.89 -2.03
C ALA A 359 24.65 25.40 -3.47
N ASP A 360 23.62 24.83 -4.09
CA ASP A 360 23.66 24.43 -5.51
C ASP A 360 23.88 25.64 -6.43
N PHE A 361 23.25 26.77 -6.10
CA PHE A 361 23.49 28.02 -6.79
C PHE A 361 24.95 28.47 -6.64
N TRP A 362 25.57 28.32 -5.46
CA TRP A 362 26.99 28.66 -5.29
C TRP A 362 27.89 27.80 -6.18
N LEU A 363 27.67 26.49 -6.21
CA LEU A 363 28.43 25.56 -7.06
C LEU A 363 28.29 25.94 -8.55
N SER A 364 27.07 26.15 -9.00
CA SER A 364 26.78 26.52 -10.40
C SER A 364 27.39 27.87 -10.78
N ASN A 365 27.30 28.86 -9.88
CA ASN A 365 27.77 30.22 -10.12
C ASN A 365 29.30 30.32 -10.16
N GLU A 366 30.05 29.37 -9.59
CA GLU A 366 31.51 29.36 -9.76
C GLU A 366 31.89 29.30 -11.24
N PHE A 367 31.18 28.55 -12.09
CA PHE A 367 31.47 28.48 -13.52
C PHE A 367 31.16 29.77 -14.29
N VAL A 368 30.31 30.64 -13.74
CA VAL A 368 29.95 31.93 -14.32
C VAL A 368 30.96 33.02 -13.93
N LYS A 369 31.58 32.91 -12.74
CA LYS A 369 32.60 33.85 -12.30
C LYS A 369 33.80 33.83 -13.27
N ARG A 370 34.04 34.95 -13.95
CA ARG A 370 35.26 35.14 -14.75
C ARG A 370 36.49 35.17 -13.83
N PRO A 371 37.61 34.54 -14.20
CA PRO A 371 38.83 34.61 -13.39
C PRO A 371 39.21 36.07 -13.19
N GLN A 372 39.37 36.45 -11.92
CA GLN A 372 39.87 37.77 -11.56
C GLN A 372 41.30 37.85 -12.10
N ARG A 373 41.51 38.63 -13.16
CA ARG A 373 42.83 38.90 -13.73
C ARG A 373 43.81 39.21 -12.60
N ALA A 374 44.97 38.58 -12.65
CA ALA A 374 46.18 39.10 -12.04
C ALA A 374 46.33 40.58 -12.47
N LEU A 375 46.01 41.50 -11.56
CA LEU A 375 46.49 42.87 -11.63
C LEU A 375 47.83 42.86 -10.92
N SER A 376 48.87 42.59 -11.71
CA SER A 376 50.24 42.98 -11.38
C SER A 376 50.32 44.51 -11.36
N ALA A 377 50.71 45.05 -10.21
CA ALA A 377 51.59 46.21 -10.08
C ALA A 377 52.50 45.95 -8.87
#